data_AF-A0A7X8J2V7-F1
#
_entry.id   AF-A0A7X8J2V7-F1
#
_cell.length_a   1.000
_cell.length_b   1.000
_cell.length_c   1.000
_cell.angle_alpha   90.00
_cell.angle_beta   90.00
_cell.angle_gamma   90.00
#
_symmetry.space_group_name_H-M   'P 1'
#
loop_
_entity.id
_entity.type
_entity.pdbx_description
1 polymer ?
#
loop_
_entity_poly.entity_id
_entity_poly.type
_entity_poly.pdbx_seq_one_letter_code
_entity_poly.pdbx_strand_id
1 'polypeptide(L)'
;MSSLFYFNPTSELEIANEYPYYTASKHIELFKKSLSIVPIYIAHADDYILIDGEYPTTFITQLRAYGWHIPHIITQKNIARLKGLTFSSFEPWGWSPSVIKNIENLQMSNDFRIS
;
A
#
# COMPACT_ATOMS: atom_id res chain seq x y z
N MET A 1 -9.46 -7.84 14.19
CA MET A 1 -8.06 -7.41 14.01
C MET A 1 -7.95 -6.85 12.61
N SER A 2 -7.16 -5.79 12.43
CA SER A 2 -7.07 -5.01 11.19
C SER A 2 -6.00 -5.55 10.25
N SER A 3 -6.23 -5.44 8.94
CA SER A 3 -5.27 -5.81 7.90
C SER A 3 -4.55 -4.56 7.36
N LEU A 4 -3.32 -4.74 6.88
CA LEU A 4 -2.56 -3.67 6.20
C LEU A 4 -2.47 -3.96 4.71
N PHE A 5 -3.08 -3.12 3.88
CA PHE A 5 -3.04 -3.23 2.43
C PHE A 5 -1.95 -2.36 1.82
N TYR A 6 -1.30 -2.86 0.78
CA TYR A 6 -0.32 -2.09 -0.01
C TYR A 6 -0.45 -2.41 -1.49
N PHE A 7 -0.62 -1.38 -2.33
CA PHE A 7 -0.91 -1.56 -3.74
C PHE A 7 0.27 -1.12 -4.63
N ASN A 8 0.84 -2.10 -5.34
CA ASN A 8 1.86 -1.86 -6.36
C ASN A 8 1.29 -2.27 -7.74
N PRO A 9 0.84 -1.32 -8.59
CA PRO A 9 0.26 -1.65 -9.90
C PRO A 9 1.29 -2.14 -10.93
N THR A 10 2.57 -2.11 -10.60
CA THR A 10 3.64 -2.64 -11.46
C THR A 10 4.18 -3.96 -10.93
N SER A 11 3.46 -4.63 -10.02
CA SER A 11 3.96 -5.86 -9.39
C SER A 11 4.30 -6.93 -10.42
N GLU A 12 3.42 -7.17 -11.40
CA GLU A 12 3.60 -8.14 -12.46
C GLU A 12 4.77 -7.76 -13.38
N LEU A 13 4.94 -6.46 -13.65
CA LEU A 13 6.05 -5.94 -14.44
C LEU A 13 7.40 -6.11 -13.72
N GLU A 14 7.43 -5.88 -12.40
CA GLU A 14 8.62 -6.05 -11.58
C GLU A 14 9.01 -7.53 -11.45
N ILE A 15 8.02 -8.41 -11.28
CA ILE A 15 8.23 -9.86 -11.25
C ILE A 15 8.76 -10.34 -12.60
N ALA A 16 8.10 -9.96 -13.70
CA ALA A 16 8.47 -10.44 -15.04
C ALA A 16 9.85 -9.94 -15.51
N ASN A 17 10.29 -8.77 -15.06
CA ASN A 17 11.56 -8.23 -15.51
C ASN A 17 12.77 -8.82 -14.79
N GLU A 18 12.64 -9.43 -13.60
CA GLU A 18 13.70 -10.08 -12.76
C GLU A 18 15.03 -9.30 -12.60
N TYR A 19 15.15 -8.09 -13.16
CA TYR A 19 16.40 -7.40 -13.37
C TYR A 19 16.54 -6.25 -12.37
N PRO A 20 17.63 -6.20 -11.59
CA PRO A 20 17.87 -5.17 -10.59
C PRO A 20 18.15 -3.76 -11.18
N TYR A 21 18.17 -3.62 -12.52
CA TYR A 21 18.49 -2.38 -13.24
C TYR A 21 17.30 -1.75 -13.96
N TYR A 22 16.09 -2.28 -13.81
CA TYR A 22 14.90 -1.60 -14.33
C TYR A 22 14.69 -0.29 -13.59
N THR A 23 15.03 0.82 -14.22
CA THR A 23 14.71 2.16 -13.72
C THR A 23 13.34 2.53 -14.26
N ALA A 24 12.33 2.49 -13.38
CA ALA A 24 10.98 2.92 -13.74
C ALA A 24 11.02 4.35 -14.31
N SER A 25 10.34 4.55 -15.43
CA SER A 25 10.22 5.90 -16.00
C SER A 25 9.44 6.80 -15.04
N LYS A 26 9.62 8.12 -15.14
CA LYS A 26 8.85 9.10 -14.33
C LYS A 26 7.33 8.90 -14.46
N HIS A 27 6.87 8.46 -15.62
CA HIS A 27 5.45 8.16 -15.86
C HIS A 27 4.96 6.97 -15.04
N ILE A 28 5.78 5.92 -14.94
CA ILE A 28 5.45 4.72 -14.17
C ILE A 28 5.44 5.04 -12.67
N GLU A 29 6.40 5.81 -12.19
CA GLU A 29 6.43 6.28 -10.80
C GLU A 29 5.20 7.13 -10.45
N LEU A 30 4.81 8.06 -11.33
CA LEU A 30 3.60 8.85 -11.15
C LEU A 30 2.35 7.95 -11.12
N PHE A 31 2.28 6.97 -12.03
CA PHE A 31 1.20 6.01 -12.11
C PHE A 31 1.06 5.17 -10.83
N LYS A 32 2.17 4.63 -10.30
CA LYS A 32 2.20 3.92 -9.01
C LYS A 32 1.63 4.77 -7.88
N LYS A 33 2.11 6.02 -7.75
CA LYS A 33 1.65 6.94 -6.72
C LYS A 33 0.16 7.26 -6.85
N SER A 34 -0.31 7.56 -8.06
CA SER A 34 -1.72 7.88 -8.31
C SER A 34 -2.66 6.72 -7.99
N LEU A 35 -2.24 5.48 -8.24
CA LEU A 35 -3.08 4.29 -7.99
C LEU A 35 -2.88 3.66 -6.62
N SER A 36 -1.88 4.08 -5.83
CA SER A 36 -1.62 3.52 -4.51
C SER A 36 -2.83 3.58 -3.55
N ILE A 37 -3.79 4.49 -3.80
CA ILE A 37 -5.02 4.65 -3.01
C ILE A 37 -6.12 3.59 -3.29
N VAL A 38 -6.01 2.81 -4.38
CA VAL A 38 -7.05 1.86 -4.82
C VAL A 38 -7.56 0.90 -3.73
N PRO A 39 -6.74 0.41 -2.76
CA PRO A 39 -7.23 -0.44 -1.68
C PRO A 39 -8.35 0.18 -0.82
N ILE A 40 -8.56 1.50 -0.90
CA ILE A 40 -9.69 2.19 -0.26
C ILE A 40 -11.05 1.57 -0.59
N TYR A 41 -11.17 0.89 -1.74
CA TYR A 41 -12.41 0.26 -2.20
C TYR A 41 -12.61 -1.20 -1.76
N ILE A 42 -11.65 -1.78 -1.06
CA ILE A 42 -11.73 -3.18 -0.59
C ILE A 42 -11.44 -3.31 0.91
N ALA A 43 -10.74 -2.35 1.50
CA ALA A 43 -10.42 -2.32 2.92
C ALA A 43 -11.64 -1.91 3.77
N HIS A 44 -11.77 -2.53 4.95
CA HIS A 44 -12.77 -2.13 5.94
C HIS A 44 -12.36 -0.87 6.72
N ALA A 45 -13.30 -0.29 7.47
CA ALA A 45 -13.06 0.96 8.22
C ALA A 45 -11.89 0.86 9.22
N ASP A 46 -11.73 -0.31 9.84
CA ASP A 46 -10.68 -0.56 10.84
C ASP A 46 -9.35 -0.99 10.19
N ASP A 47 -9.33 -1.25 8.89
CA ASP A 47 -8.13 -1.64 8.16
C ASP A 47 -7.25 -0.42 7.83
N TYR A 48 -6.03 -0.71 7.43
CA TYR A 48 -5.03 0.29 7.10
C TYR A 48 -4.62 0.13 5.64
N ILE A 49 -4.43 1.25 4.95
CA ILE A 49 -3.87 1.26 3.61
C ILE A 49 -2.60 2.10 3.60
N LEU A 50 -1.51 1.53 3.09
CA LEU A 50 -0.23 2.20 2.92
C LEU A 50 -0.13 2.74 1.48
N ILE A 51 0.09 4.03 1.34
CA ILE A 51 0.15 4.72 0.05
C ILE A 51 1.48 5.43 -0.17
N ASP A 52 1.96 5.41 -1.41
CA ASP A 52 3.17 6.13 -1.84
C ASP A 52 2.86 7.54 -2.36
N GLY A 53 1.61 7.80 -2.70
CA GLY A 53 1.12 9.08 -3.23
C GLY A 53 0.44 9.97 -2.19
N GLU A 54 -0.01 11.13 -2.67
CA GLU A 54 -0.91 12.03 -1.94
C GLU A 54 -2.30 11.94 -2.59
N TYR A 55 -3.34 12.27 -1.83
CA TYR A 55 -4.71 12.34 -2.31
C TYR A 55 -5.35 13.68 -1.95
N PRO A 56 -6.25 14.22 -2.78
CA PRO A 56 -7.01 15.41 -2.42
C PRO A 56 -7.90 15.13 -1.21
N THR A 57 -7.92 16.03 -0.23
CA THR A 57 -8.84 15.92 0.93
C THR A 57 -10.30 15.89 0.49
N THR A 58 -10.63 16.61 -0.58
CA THR A 58 -11.97 16.62 -1.20
C THR A 58 -12.42 15.25 -1.67
N PHE A 59 -11.52 14.41 -2.18
CA PHE A 59 -11.82 13.04 -2.63
C PHE A 59 -12.35 12.19 -1.46
N ILE A 60 -11.67 12.24 -0.31
CA ILE A 60 -12.09 11.49 0.88
C ILE A 60 -13.42 12.02 1.44
N THR A 61 -13.59 13.34 1.48
CA THR A 61 -14.85 13.95 1.91
C THR A 61 -16.03 13.51 1.03
N GLN A 62 -15.82 13.46 -0.30
CA GLN A 62 -16.84 12.99 -1.24
C GLN A 62 -17.18 11.52 -1.04
N LEU A 63 -16.17 10.65 -0.89
CA LEU A 63 -16.41 9.23 -0.62
C LEU A 63 -17.23 9.04 0.67
N ARG A 64 -16.88 9.73 1.76
CA ARG A 64 -17.67 9.69 3.00
C ARG A 64 -19.10 10.16 2.79
N ALA A 65 -19.30 11.22 2.01
CA ALA A 65 -20.64 11.74 1.71
C ALA A 65 -21.50 10.73 0.91
N TYR A 66 -20.88 9.87 0.11
CA TYR A 66 -21.53 8.75 -0.57
C TYR A 66 -21.75 7.51 0.30
N GLY A 67 -21.45 7.58 1.61
CA GLY A 67 -21.63 6.47 2.55
C GLY A 67 -20.51 5.44 2.53
N TRP A 68 -19.36 5.76 1.89
CA TRP A 68 -18.19 4.89 1.93
C TRP A 68 -17.51 4.93 3.30
N HIS A 69 -17.13 3.75 3.79
CA HIS A 69 -16.33 3.61 4.99
C HIS A 69 -14.86 3.80 4.60
N ILE A 70 -14.17 4.76 5.23
CA ILE A 70 -12.80 5.09 4.85
C ILE A 70 -11.82 4.40 5.82
N PRO A 71 -10.93 3.51 5.33
CA PRO A 71 -9.89 2.91 6.14
C PRO A 71 -8.89 3.95 6.66
N HIS A 72 -8.01 3.52 7.55
CA HIS A 72 -6.88 4.35 8.00
C HIS A 72 -5.84 4.50 6.89
N ILE A 73 -5.77 5.69 6.29
CA ILE A 73 -4.82 5.97 5.20
C ILE A 73 -3.50 6.47 5.77
N ILE A 74 -2.41 5.72 5.51
CA ILE A 74 -1.06 6.05 5.93
C ILE A 74 -0.19 6.28 4.70
N THR A 75 0.41 7.46 4.61
CA THR A 75 1.42 7.77 3.57
C THR A 75 2.79 7.26 4.00
N GLN A 76 3.71 6.99 3.07
CA GLN A 76 5.09 6.62 3.44
C GLN A 76 5.81 7.62 4.35
N LYS A 77 5.53 8.92 4.21
CA LYS A 77 6.07 9.96 5.12
C LYS A 77 5.66 9.74 6.59
N ASN A 78 4.54 9.07 6.81
CA ASN A 78 3.91 8.84 8.11
C ASN A 78 3.96 7.36 8.54
N ILE A 79 4.82 6.56 7.91
CA ILE A 79 4.95 5.12 8.16
C ILE A 79 5.26 4.81 9.64
N ALA A 80 5.93 5.73 10.35
CA ALA A 80 6.21 5.61 11.78
C ALA A 80 4.95 5.47 12.64
N ARG A 81 3.78 5.90 12.16
CA ARG A 81 2.49 5.73 12.84
C ARG A 81 2.02 4.27 12.89
N LEU A 82 2.60 3.40 12.07
CA LEU A 82 2.35 1.95 12.10
C LEU A 82 3.13 1.26 13.23
N LYS A 83 4.16 1.91 13.80
CA LYS A 83 5.01 1.31 14.82
C LYS A 83 4.22 1.02 16.09
N GLY A 84 4.26 -0.23 16.53
CA GLY A 84 3.52 -0.69 17.71
C GLY A 84 2.07 -1.10 17.45
N LEU A 85 1.59 -0.98 16.20
CA LEU A 85 0.36 -1.62 15.77
C LEU A 85 0.63 -3.08 15.39
N THR A 86 -0.34 -3.94 15.67
CA THR A 86 -0.33 -5.34 15.26
C THR A 86 -1.44 -5.55 14.25
N PHE A 87 -1.09 -6.12 13.10
CA PHE A 87 -2.05 -6.44 12.05
C PHE A 87 -2.32 -7.93 12.02
N SER A 88 -3.54 -8.33 11.68
CA SER A 88 -3.87 -9.75 11.43
C SER A 88 -3.21 -10.27 10.16
N SER A 89 -3.10 -9.42 9.14
CA SER A 89 -2.47 -9.77 7.87
C SER A 89 -1.89 -8.54 7.17
N PHE A 90 -0.95 -8.81 6.26
CA PHE A 90 -0.41 -7.85 5.32
C PHE A 90 -0.82 -8.34 3.93
N GLU A 91 -1.60 -7.51 3.24
CA GLU A 91 -2.27 -7.84 1.98
C GLU A 91 -1.70 -6.97 0.86
N PRO A 92 -0.54 -7.34 0.27
CA PRO A 92 -0.04 -6.64 -0.89
C PRO A 92 -0.84 -7.04 -2.13
N TRP A 93 -0.96 -6.13 -3.10
CA TRP A 93 -1.52 -6.46 -4.42
C TRP A 93 -0.75 -7.59 -5.12
N GLY A 94 0.57 -7.65 -4.88
CA GLY A 94 1.43 -8.73 -5.33
C GLY A 94 2.78 -8.69 -4.66
N TRP A 95 3.42 -9.85 -4.53
CA TRP A 95 4.72 -10.02 -3.89
C TRP A 95 5.87 -9.72 -4.87
N SER A 96 6.03 -8.45 -5.23
CA SER A 96 7.14 -7.98 -6.05
C SER A 96 8.41 -7.69 -5.23
N PRO A 97 9.62 -7.66 -5.85
CA PRO A 97 10.86 -7.37 -5.14
C PRO A 97 10.84 -6.06 -4.34
N SER A 98 10.18 -5.01 -4.87
CA SER A 98 10.05 -3.74 -4.15
C SER A 98 9.16 -3.85 -2.91
N VAL A 99 8.08 -4.64 -2.98
CA VAL A 99 7.16 -4.91 -1.87
C VAL A 99 7.90 -5.67 -0.76
N ILE A 100 8.63 -6.73 -1.11
CA ILE A 100 9.41 -7.52 -0.15
C ILE A 100 10.41 -6.63 0.60
N LYS A 101 11.18 -5.82 -0.14
CA LYS A 101 12.13 -4.87 0.45
C LYS A 101 11.44 -3.84 1.36
N ASN A 102 10.24 -3.38 1.01
CA ASN A 102 9.49 -2.44 1.85
C ASN A 102 9.05 -3.07 3.16
N ILE A 103 8.64 -4.35 3.16
CA ILE A 103 8.26 -5.09 4.38
C ILE A 103 9.46 -5.31 5.30
N GLU A 104 10.62 -5.63 4.74
CA GLU A 104 11.87 -5.77 5.50
C GLU A 104 12.23 -4.46 6.22
N ASN A 105 12.15 -3.32 5.51
CA ASN A 105 12.39 -1.99 6.08
C ASN A 105 11.38 -1.63 7.18
N LEU A 106 10.16 -2.14 7.06
CA LEU A 106 9.10 -1.97 8.05
C LEU A 106 9.30 -2.80 9.31
N GLN A 107 10.34 -3.66 9.36
CA GLN A 107 10.56 -4.66 10.44
C GLN A 107 9.32 -5.53 10.68
N MET A 108 8.49 -5.69 9.64
CA MET A 108 7.27 -6.50 9.67
C MET A 108 7.56 -7.99 9.40
N SER A 109 8.84 -8.36 9.32
CA SER A 109 9.32 -9.64 8.80
C SER A 109 9.00 -10.88 9.65
N ASN A 110 8.49 -10.74 10.88
CA ASN A 110 8.30 -11.88 11.78
C ASN A 110 6.86 -12.41 11.90
N ASP A 111 5.84 -11.68 11.43
CA ASP A 111 4.43 -12.06 11.68
C ASP A 111 3.60 -12.39 10.43
N PHE A 112 4.10 -12.10 9.22
CA PHE A 112 3.38 -12.42 7.99
C PHE A 112 3.95 -13.69 7.36
N ARG A 113 3.29 -14.82 7.65
CA ARG A 113 3.57 -16.08 6.96
C ARG A 113 3.23 -15.91 5.48
N ILE A 114 4.25 -15.90 4.64
CA ILE A 114 4.11 -16.14 3.20
C ILE A 114 3.67 -17.60 3.09
N SER A 115 2.36 -17.80 2.91
CA SER A 115 1.73 -19.10 2.66
C SER A 115 2.02 -19.58 1.25
#